data_AF-A0A7K2NZ21-F1
#
_entry.id   AF-A0A7K2NZ21-F1
#
_cell.length_a   1.000
_cell.length_b   1.000
_cell.length_c   1.000
_cell.angle_alpha   90.00
_cell.angle_beta   90.00
_cell.angle_gamma   90.00
#
_symmetry.space_group_name_H-M   'P 1'
#
loop_
_entity.id
_entity.type
_entity.pdbx_description
1 polymer ?
#
loop_
_entity_poly.entity_id
_entity_poly.type
_entity_poly.pdbx_seq_one_letter_code
_entity_poly.pdbx_strand_id
1 'polypeptide(L)'
;MSQAAASDVDSAAPPAAKVGLFTLTSMVVGSMVGAGVFSLPGRFAEETGVAGALIAWAIAGTGMLTLAFVFQSLAVRRPDL
;
A
#
# COMPACT_ATOMS: atom_id res chain seq x y z
N MET A 1 7.89 42.11 29.86
CA MET A 1 6.49 42.29 30.29
C MET A 1 5.47 42.17 29.14
N SER A 2 5.66 41.28 28.12
CA SER A 2 4.57 40.97 27.16
C SER A 2 4.80 39.70 26.30
N GLN A 3 5.38 38.63 26.85
CA GLN A 3 5.40 37.33 26.15
C GLN A 3 5.15 36.20 27.15
N ALA A 4 3.94 36.22 27.73
CA ALA A 4 3.48 35.21 28.67
C ALA A 4 1.98 34.88 28.48
N ALA A 5 1.39 35.19 27.32
CA ALA A 5 -0.01 34.87 27.04
C ALA A 5 -0.15 34.36 25.61
N ALA A 6 -0.79 33.20 25.48
CA ALA A 6 -1.17 32.50 24.24
C ALA A 6 -0.19 31.42 23.71
N SER A 7 0.02 30.36 24.49
CA SER A 7 0.28 29.03 23.91
C SER A 7 -0.44 27.87 24.60
N ASP A 8 -1.35 28.14 25.54
CA ASP A 8 -2.28 27.13 26.08
C ASP A 8 -3.58 27.14 25.27
N VAL A 9 -3.47 26.87 23.97
CA VAL A 9 -4.60 26.26 23.26
C VAL A 9 -4.49 24.79 23.59
N ASP A 10 -5.24 24.40 24.63
CA ASP A 10 -5.59 23.02 24.96
C ASP A 10 -5.76 22.22 23.66
N SER A 11 -4.72 21.47 23.29
CA SER A 11 -4.79 20.50 22.21
C SER A 11 -5.53 19.29 22.77
N ALA A 12 -6.81 19.48 23.09
CA ALA A 12 -7.72 18.39 23.34
C ALA A 12 -7.84 17.61 22.04
N ALA A 13 -7.03 16.56 21.92
CA ALA A 13 -7.08 15.64 20.80
C ALA A 13 -8.54 15.17 20.66
N PRO A 14 -9.17 15.33 19.48
CA PRO A 14 -10.55 14.91 19.30
C PRO A 14 -10.67 13.42 19.65
N PRO A 15 -11.77 12.99 20.28
CA PRO A 15 -11.94 11.59 20.66
C PRO A 15 -11.70 10.73 19.42
N ALA A 16 -10.80 9.75 19.54
CA ALA A 16 -10.42 8.89 18.44
C ALA A 16 -11.68 8.26 17.82
N ALA A 17 -12.01 8.71 16.61
CA ALA A 17 -13.15 8.19 15.88
C ALA A 17 -12.90 6.69 15.68
N LYS A 18 -13.79 5.84 16.20
CA LYS A 18 -13.70 4.39 16.03
C LYS A 18 -14.02 4.08 14.58
N VAL A 19 -12.95 3.88 13.81
CA VAL A 19 -13.02 3.49 12.41
C VAL A 19 -13.34 2.00 12.35
N GLY A 20 -14.33 1.62 11.54
CA GLY A 20 -14.71 0.22 11.38
C GLY A 20 -13.61 -0.62 10.75
N LEU A 21 -13.56 -1.91 11.10
CA LEU A 21 -12.54 -2.85 10.60
C LEU A 21 -12.47 -2.84 9.07
N PHE A 22 -13.62 -2.82 8.41
CA PHE A 22 -13.73 -2.78 6.95
C PHE A 22 -13.09 -1.53 6.35
N THR A 23 -13.29 -0.37 6.96
CA THR A 23 -12.69 0.90 6.51
C THR A 23 -11.18 0.87 6.65
N LEU A 24 -10.65 0.35 7.77
CA LEU A 24 -9.22 0.18 7.97
C LEU A 24 -8.63 -0.80 6.93
N THR A 25 -9.27 -1.94 6.68
CA THR A 25 -8.85 -2.89 5.65
C THR A 25 -8.86 -2.24 4.27
N SER A 26 -9.91 -1.48 3.92
CA SER A 26 -9.99 -0.78 2.64
C SER A 26 -8.91 0.29 2.47
N MET A 27 -8.55 1.01 3.54
CA MET A 27 -7.45 1.99 3.50
C MET A 27 -6.11 1.30 3.25
N VAL A 28 -5.84 0.17 3.92
CA VAL A 28 -4.59 -0.58 3.75
C VAL A 28 -4.50 -1.16 2.34
N VAL A 29 -5.56 -1.80 1.87
CA VAL A 29 -5.59 -2.37 0.52
C VAL A 29 -5.44 -1.28 -0.54
N GLY A 30 -6.15 -0.15 -0.38
CA GLY A 30 -6.04 1.00 -1.27
C GLY A 30 -4.63 1.62 -1.28
N SER A 31 -3.99 1.72 -0.11
CA SER A 31 -2.60 2.18 0.04
C SER A 31 -1.60 1.27 -0.68
N MET A 32 -1.69 -0.05 -0.43
CA MET A 32 -0.81 -1.02 -1.08
C MET A 32 -1.00 -1.06 -2.60
N VAL A 33 -2.25 -1.07 -3.06
CA VAL A 33 -2.57 -1.08 -4.51
C VAL A 33 -2.15 0.24 -5.15
N GLY A 34 -2.36 1.39 -4.49
CA GLY A 34 -1.94 2.70 -4.97
C GLY A 34 -0.43 2.83 -5.14
N ALA A 35 0.33 2.39 -4.12
CA ALA A 35 1.79 2.39 -4.17
C ALA A 35 2.35 1.41 -5.21
N GLY A 36 1.71 0.26 -5.39
CA GLY A 36 2.14 -0.75 -6.36
C GLY A 36 1.76 -0.42 -7.81
N VAL A 37 0.47 -0.24 -8.08
CA VAL A 37 -0.08 -0.16 -9.45
C VAL A 37 0.09 1.24 -10.04
N PHE A 38 0.02 2.30 -9.24
CA PHE A 38 0.08 3.67 -9.76
C PHE A 38 1.44 4.35 -9.54
N SER A 39 2.11 4.14 -8.40
CA SER A 39 3.42 4.79 -8.17
C SER A 39 4.57 4.14 -8.93
N LEU A 40 4.56 2.83 -9.13
CA LEU A 40 5.68 2.14 -9.78
C LEU A 40 5.78 2.49 -11.28
N PRO A 41 4.70 2.43 -12.07
CA PRO A 41 4.78 2.77 -13.49
C PRO A 41 5.09 4.24 -13.72
N GLY A 42 4.58 5.14 -12.87
CA GLY A 42 4.91 6.57 -12.94
C GLY A 42 6.39 6.85 -12.75
N ARG A 43 7.01 6.27 -11.71
CA ARG A 43 8.44 6.44 -11.43
C ARG A 43 9.34 5.85 -12.52
N PHE A 44 8.95 4.72 -13.11
CA PHE A 44 9.68 4.15 -14.24
C PHE A 44 9.44 4.90 -15.55
N ALA A 45 8.27 5.52 -15.73
CA ALA A 45 7.98 6.34 -16.90
C ALA A 45 8.80 7.64 -16.93
N GLU A 46 9.09 8.23 -15.78
CA GLU A 46 9.99 9.40 -15.70
C GLU A 46 11.43 9.07 -16.16
N GLU A 47 11.95 7.89 -15.82
CA GLU A 47 13.35 7.52 -16.07
C GLU A 47 13.57 6.74 -17.39
N THR A 48 12.59 5.91 -17.80
CA THR A 48 12.72 4.98 -18.94
C THR A 48 11.60 5.08 -19.98
N GLY A 49 10.60 5.92 -19.73
CA GLY A 49 9.40 6.05 -20.55
C GLY A 49 8.32 5.01 -20.25
N VAL A 50 7.09 5.27 -20.73
CA VAL A 50 5.88 4.47 -20.45
C VAL A 50 6.02 2.99 -20.87
N ALA A 51 6.77 2.73 -21.95
CA ALA A 51 7.00 1.36 -22.43
C ALA A 51 7.84 0.54 -21.43
N GLY A 52 8.87 1.13 -20.82
CA GLY A 52 9.71 0.46 -19.81
C GLY A 52 8.94 0.16 -18.53
N ALA A 53 8.13 1.11 -18.08
CA ALA A 53 7.23 0.97 -16.93
C ALA A 53 6.24 -0.19 -17.07
N LEU A 54 5.60 -0.32 -18.24
CA LEU A 54 4.64 -1.40 -18.51
C LEU A 54 5.30 -2.78 -18.54
N ILE A 55 6.49 -2.89 -19.13
CA ILE A 55 7.24 -4.16 -19.19
C ILE A 55 7.70 -4.57 -17.79
N ALA A 56 8.27 -3.66 -17.01
CA ALA A 56 8.70 -3.93 -15.63
C ALA A 56 7.53 -4.38 -14.75
N TRP A 57 6.38 -3.70 -14.87
CA TRP A 57 5.16 -4.05 -14.16
C TRP A 57 4.63 -5.43 -14.57
N ALA A 58 4.60 -5.75 -15.86
CA ALA A 58 4.16 -7.05 -16.36
C ALA A 58 5.07 -8.20 -15.86
N ILE A 59 6.38 -7.99 -15.83
CA ILE A 59 7.34 -8.99 -15.29
C ILE A 59 7.10 -9.19 -13.79
N ALA A 60 6.99 -8.10 -13.02
CA ALA A 60 6.75 -8.18 -11.58
C ALA A 60 5.43 -8.90 -11.26
N GLY A 61 4.35 -8.56 -11.97
CA GLY A 61 3.05 -9.23 -11.84
C GLY A 61 3.11 -10.71 -12.21
N THR A 62 3.79 -11.04 -13.31
CA THR A 62 3.93 -12.43 -13.77
C THR A 62 4.73 -13.27 -12.76
N GLY A 63 5.81 -12.73 -12.20
CA GLY A 63 6.59 -13.41 -11.16
C GLY A 63 5.79 -13.65 -9.87
N MET A 64 4.89 -12.74 -9.52
CA MET A 64 4.01 -12.92 -8.37
C MET A 64 2.97 -14.02 -8.62
N LEU A 65 2.42 -14.11 -9.83
CA LEU A 65 1.48 -15.19 -10.21
C LEU A 65 2.15 -16.56 -10.23
N THR A 66 3.38 -16.69 -10.74
CA THR A 66 4.10 -17.97 -10.70
C THR A 66 4.35 -18.42 -9.25
N LEU A 67 4.70 -17.52 -8.34
CA LEU A 67 4.80 -17.82 -6.91
C LEU A 67 3.46 -18.26 -6.30
N ALA A 68 2.36 -17.58 -6.65
CA ALA A 68 1.03 -17.96 -6.21
C ALA A 68 0.66 -19.38 -6.67
N PHE A 69 0.98 -19.75 -7.93
CA PHE A 69 0.78 -21.11 -8.43
C PHE A 69 1.67 -22.14 -7.74
N VAL A 70 2.90 -21.78 -7.38
CA VAL A 70 3.78 -22.66 -6.58
C VAL A 70 3.16 -22.92 -5.22
N PHE A 71 2.72 -21.88 -4.50
CA PHE A 71 2.07 -22.05 -3.20
C PHE A 71 0.75 -22.80 -3.30
N GLN A 72 -0.06 -22.54 -4.33
CA GLN A 72 -1.27 -23.29 -4.60
C GLN A 72 -0.97 -24.78 -4.85
N SER A 73 0.06 -25.08 -5.65
CA SER A 73 0.50 -26.45 -5.93
C SER A 73 1.00 -27.16 -4.67
N LEU A 74 1.70 -26.43 -3.78
CA LEU A 74 2.12 -26.94 -2.47
C LEU A 74 0.93 -27.19 -1.54
N ALA A 75 -0.02 -26.25 -1.43
CA ALA A 75 -1.22 -26.41 -0.61
C ALA A 75 -2.11 -27.58 -1.06
N VAL A 76 -2.16 -27.85 -2.36
CA VAL A 76 -2.92 -29.01 -2.92
C VAL A 76 -2.18 -30.33 -2.70
N ARG A 77 -0.84 -30.34 -2.79
CA ARG A 77 -0.03 -31.57 -2.65
C ARG A 77 0.32 -31.92 -1.20
N ARG A 78 0.34 -30.94 -0.30
CA ARG A 78 0.58 -31.08 1.14
C ARG A 78 -0.44 -30.19 1.89
N PRO A 79 -1.68 -30.67 2.07
CA PRO A 79 -2.72 -29.95 2.83
C PRO A 79 -2.43 -29.88 4.34
N ASP A 80 -1.30 -30.41 4.78
CA ASP A 80 -0.81 -30.58 6.15
C ASP A 80 0.18 -29.49 6.61
N LEU A 81 0.42 -28.44 5.81
CA LEU A 81 1.16 -27.22 6.19
C LEU A 81 0.22 -26.04 6.41
#